data_AF-A9U7H4-F1
#
_entry.id   AF-A9U7H4-F1
#
_cell.length_a   1.000
_cell.length_b   1.000
_cell.length_c   1.000
_cell.angle_alpha   90.00
_cell.angle_beta   90.00
_cell.angle_gamma   90.00
#
_symmetry.space_group_name_H-M   'P 1'
#
loop_
_entity.id
_entity.type
_entity.pdbx_description
1 polymer ?
#
loop_
_entity_poly.entity_id
_entity_poly.type
_entity_poly.pdbx_seq_one_letter_code
_entity_poly.pdbx_strand_id
1 'polypeptide(L)'
;MNNRSIAAQDFLRAVTINAMIPLANERTLQAAFYILRGRKANQTLQDVHLYHLYPYYRMFPRFTKEDWEKIVSTLLQEELIVTLPAVTATSKPSFSITEKGIDQAEQWKAAFQLERWNEPFTESGMAEKIELFWQRLHLLVQTVSQLLAGDLGFFPVVSDKKIQQWVKNQLASQTAREQWQKRLGEELYTLWSPLPEDVQKLLIGQLSGATQ
;
A
#
# COMPACT_ATOMS: atom_id res chain seq x y z
N MET A 1 19.35 18.16 6.25
CA MET A 1 18.25 17.18 6.41
C MET A 1 17.64 16.94 5.05
N ASN A 2 17.56 15.69 4.61
CA ASN A 2 17.36 15.34 3.21
C ASN A 2 15.89 15.55 2.79
N ASN A 3 15.63 16.35 1.74
CA ASN A 3 14.28 16.73 1.29
C ASN A 3 13.38 15.49 1.00
N ARG A 4 13.99 14.38 0.56
CA ARG A 4 13.33 13.08 0.34
C ARG A 4 12.74 12.45 1.62
N SER A 5 13.35 12.67 2.78
CA SER A 5 12.83 12.15 4.06
C SER A 5 11.59 12.89 4.53
N ILE A 6 11.47 14.18 4.16
CA ILE A 6 10.34 15.04 4.55
C ILE A 6 9.12 14.66 3.71
N ALA A 7 9.28 14.58 2.38
CA ALA A 7 8.19 14.18 1.48
C ALA A 7 7.60 12.79 1.80
N ALA A 8 8.45 11.82 2.19
CA ALA A 8 7.98 10.50 2.61
C ALA A 8 7.17 10.54 3.92
N GLN A 9 7.59 11.38 4.87
CA GLN A 9 6.84 11.58 6.11
C GLN A 9 5.52 12.31 5.86
N ASP A 10 5.52 13.31 4.98
CA ASP A 10 4.32 14.05 4.57
C ASP A 10 3.31 13.14 3.88
N PHE A 11 3.77 12.27 2.98
CA PHE A 11 2.91 11.28 2.34
C PHE A 11 2.26 10.33 3.37
N LEU A 12 3.05 9.83 4.32
CA LEU A 12 2.53 8.92 5.34
C LEU A 12 1.53 9.62 6.28
N ARG A 13 1.78 10.89 6.63
CA ARG A 13 0.84 11.75 7.36
C ARG A 13 -0.43 11.99 6.56
N ALA A 14 -0.30 12.25 5.26
CA ALA A 14 -1.42 12.46 4.34
C ALA A 14 -2.34 11.24 4.29
N VAL A 15 -1.77 10.05 4.10
CA VAL A 15 -2.54 8.79 4.10
C VAL A 15 -3.21 8.59 5.47
N THR A 16 -2.48 8.84 6.55
CA THR A 16 -2.97 8.65 7.92
C THR A 16 -4.17 9.55 8.22
N ILE A 17 -4.04 10.87 8.01
CA ILE A 17 -5.13 11.81 8.33
C ILE A 17 -6.35 11.57 7.43
N ASN A 18 -6.17 11.24 6.15
CA ASN A 18 -7.28 10.92 5.26
C ASN A 18 -7.99 9.60 5.63
N ALA A 19 -7.26 8.60 6.15
CA ALA A 19 -7.88 7.39 6.70
C ALA A 19 -8.60 7.64 8.04
N MET A 20 -8.21 8.69 8.76
CA MET A 20 -8.80 9.06 10.06
C MET A 20 -10.09 9.88 9.92
N ILE A 21 -10.21 10.71 8.87
CA ILE A 21 -11.38 11.61 8.68
C ILE A 21 -12.72 10.87 8.81
N PRO A 22 -12.97 9.74 8.12
CA PRO A 22 -14.26 9.04 8.23
C PRO A 22 -14.53 8.42 9.62
N LEU A 23 -13.50 8.27 10.45
CA LEU A 23 -13.57 7.63 11.76
C LEU A 23 -13.71 8.66 12.90
N ALA A 24 -13.57 9.94 12.60
CA ALA A 24 -13.58 11.01 13.57
C ALA A 24 -14.90 11.02 14.36
N ASN A 25 -14.81 11.34 15.65
CA ASN A 25 -15.89 11.36 16.63
C ASN A 25 -16.51 9.98 16.97
N GLU A 26 -16.35 8.94 16.14
CA GLU A 26 -16.99 7.63 16.34
C GLU A 26 -16.03 6.50 16.78
N ARG A 27 -14.74 6.62 16.48
CA ARG A 27 -13.75 5.57 16.72
C ARG A 27 -12.48 6.12 17.38
N THR A 28 -11.72 5.23 18.00
CA THR A 28 -10.41 5.55 18.56
C THR A 28 -9.37 5.74 17.45
N LEU A 29 -8.31 6.49 17.72
CA LEU A 29 -7.12 6.59 16.84
C LEU A 29 -6.59 5.21 16.43
N GLN A 30 -6.61 4.23 17.34
CA GLN A 30 -6.12 2.87 17.07
C GLN A 30 -6.95 2.14 15.99
N ALA A 31 -8.19 2.57 15.70
CA ALA A 31 -8.98 1.98 14.63
C ALA A 31 -8.32 2.25 13.27
N ALA A 32 -7.90 3.50 13.01
CA ALA A 32 -7.17 3.87 11.80
C ALA A 32 -5.85 3.08 11.66
N PHE A 33 -5.08 2.96 12.75
CA PHE A 33 -3.87 2.13 12.78
C PHE A 33 -4.13 0.68 12.36
N TYR A 34 -5.16 0.04 12.94
CA TYR A 34 -5.48 -1.35 12.62
C TYR A 34 -6.02 -1.53 11.20
N ILE A 35 -6.70 -0.54 10.64
CA ILE A 35 -7.15 -0.53 9.25
C ILE A 35 -5.95 -0.44 8.30
N LEU A 36 -5.07 0.55 8.49
CA LEU A 36 -3.86 0.74 7.68
C LEU A 36 -2.95 -0.50 7.71
N ARG A 37 -2.85 -1.15 8.87
CA ARG A 37 -2.09 -2.40 9.02
C ARG A 37 -2.80 -3.62 8.43
N GLY A 38 -4.12 -3.58 8.26
CA GLY A 38 -4.90 -4.70 7.74
C GLY A 38 -5.23 -5.77 8.78
N ARG A 39 -5.52 -5.39 10.03
CA ARG A 39 -5.92 -6.34 11.08
C ARG A 39 -7.18 -7.10 10.65
N LYS A 40 -7.10 -8.43 10.58
CA LYS A 40 -8.23 -9.32 10.23
C LYS A 40 -9.16 -9.56 11.44
N ALA A 41 -9.67 -8.49 12.05
CA ALA A 41 -10.67 -8.58 13.13
C ALA A 41 -12.04 -8.12 12.61
N ASN A 42 -13.12 -8.75 13.07
CA ASN A 42 -14.48 -8.43 12.61
C ASN A 42 -14.82 -6.95 12.72
N GLN A 43 -14.47 -6.31 13.84
CA GLN A 43 -14.70 -4.87 14.04
C GLN A 43 -13.94 -4.02 13.01
N THR A 44 -12.67 -4.35 12.73
CA THR A 44 -11.86 -3.63 11.73
C THR A 44 -12.45 -3.78 10.33
N LEU A 45 -12.89 -4.98 9.95
CA LEU A 45 -13.51 -5.22 8.64
C LEU A 45 -14.88 -4.53 8.52
N GLN A 46 -15.66 -4.51 9.60
CA GLN A 46 -16.92 -3.75 9.66
C GLN A 46 -16.67 -2.26 9.49
N ASP A 47 -15.69 -1.68 10.19
CA ASP A 47 -15.34 -0.27 10.06
C ASP A 47 -14.84 0.05 8.63
N VAL A 48 -14.04 -0.83 8.03
CA VAL A 48 -13.60 -0.67 6.64
C VAL A 48 -14.78 -0.57 5.69
N HIS A 49 -15.78 -1.44 5.87
CA HIS A 49 -16.97 -1.44 5.03
C HIS A 49 -17.86 -0.22 5.29
N LEU A 50 -18.16 0.08 6.57
CA LEU A 50 -19.09 1.12 6.99
C LEU A 50 -18.60 2.53 6.61
N TYR A 51 -17.29 2.76 6.74
CA TYR A 51 -16.68 4.08 6.46
C TYR A 51 -15.98 4.15 5.10
N HIS A 52 -16.22 3.16 4.21
CA HIS A 52 -15.62 3.11 2.86
C HIS A 52 -14.08 3.19 2.82
N LEU A 53 -13.40 2.58 3.79
CA LEU A 53 -11.95 2.63 3.94
C LEU A 53 -11.20 1.51 3.20
N TYR A 54 -11.82 0.90 2.18
CA TYR A 54 -11.17 -0.14 1.37
C TYR A 54 -9.83 0.29 0.77
N PRO A 55 -9.63 1.53 0.26
CA PRO A 55 -8.34 1.95 -0.25
C PRO A 55 -7.22 1.96 0.79
N TYR A 56 -7.58 2.22 2.06
CA TYR A 56 -6.63 2.31 3.16
C TYR A 56 -6.37 0.96 3.84
N TYR A 57 -7.25 -0.04 3.61
CA TYR A 57 -7.14 -1.32 4.28
C TYR A 57 -5.87 -2.07 3.86
N ARG A 58 -5.04 -2.41 4.85
CA ARG A 58 -3.79 -3.16 4.65
C ARG A 58 -2.78 -2.42 3.75
N MET A 59 -2.88 -1.10 3.60
CA MET A 59 -1.93 -0.30 2.82
C MET A 59 -0.50 -0.37 3.39
N PHE A 60 -0.34 -0.50 4.71
CA PHE A 60 0.95 -0.61 5.38
C PHE A 60 1.00 -1.82 6.34
N PRO A 61 1.16 -3.06 5.84
CA PRO A 61 1.12 -4.27 6.68
C PRO A 61 2.21 -4.34 7.75
N ARG A 62 3.35 -3.68 7.48
CA ARG A 62 4.53 -3.61 8.36
C ARG A 62 4.56 -2.38 9.24
N PHE A 63 3.46 -1.62 9.29
CA PHE A 63 3.39 -0.38 10.05
C PHE A 63 3.54 -0.65 11.55
N THR A 64 4.55 -0.03 12.15
CA THR A 64 4.92 -0.25 13.55
C THR A 64 4.10 0.65 14.48
N LYS A 65 4.09 0.32 15.77
CA LYS A 65 3.39 1.16 16.76
C LYS A 65 4.16 2.47 16.99
N GLU A 66 5.48 2.38 16.93
CA GLU A 66 6.41 3.48 17.13
C GLU A 66 6.24 4.53 16.02
N ASP A 67 6.12 4.09 14.75
CA ASP A 67 5.84 4.99 13.63
C ASP A 67 4.47 5.65 13.78
N TRP A 68 3.45 4.87 14.18
CA TRP A 68 2.11 5.39 14.42
C TRP A 68 2.07 6.45 15.52
N GLU A 69 2.69 6.18 16.67
CA GLU A 69 2.75 7.11 17.80
C GLU A 69 3.47 8.39 17.42
N LYS A 70 4.55 8.30 16.64
CA LYS A 70 5.26 9.47 16.12
C LYS A 70 4.35 10.32 15.23
N ILE A 71 3.65 9.70 14.28
CA ILE A 71 2.73 10.42 13.37
C ILE A 71 1.61 11.09 14.16
N VAL A 72 0.95 10.35 15.05
CA VAL A 72 -0.14 10.88 15.88
C VAL A 72 0.36 12.03 16.75
N SER A 73 1.54 11.91 17.37
CA SER A 73 2.14 12.98 18.16
C SER A 73 2.39 14.23 17.31
N THR A 74 2.90 14.09 16.09
CA THR A 74 3.09 15.22 15.18
C THR A 74 1.76 15.87 14.81
N LEU A 75 0.73 15.08 14.46
CA LEU A 75 -0.59 15.61 14.11
C LEU A 75 -1.25 16.35 15.28
N LEU A 76 -1.06 15.87 16.52
CA LEU A 76 -1.53 16.55 17.74
C LEU A 76 -0.76 17.85 18.01
N GLN A 77 0.57 17.83 17.90
CA GLN A 77 1.43 19.01 18.10
C GLN A 77 1.17 20.10 17.05
N GLU A 78 0.84 19.71 15.83
CA GLU A 78 0.47 20.62 14.74
C GLU A 78 -1.01 21.06 14.81
N GLU A 79 -1.76 20.60 15.83
CA GLU A 79 -3.17 20.89 16.05
C GLU A 79 -4.07 20.49 14.87
N LEU A 80 -3.67 19.46 14.11
CA LEU A 80 -4.45 18.91 13.00
C LEU A 80 -5.54 17.96 13.50
N ILE A 81 -5.31 17.35 14.67
CA ILE A 81 -6.27 16.50 15.35
C ILE A 81 -6.32 16.85 16.83
N VAL A 82 -7.43 16.51 17.49
CA VAL A 82 -7.59 16.65 18.94
C VAL A 82 -8.19 15.37 19.54
N THR A 83 -7.76 15.00 20.74
CA THR A 83 -8.34 13.86 21.46
C THR A 83 -9.63 14.27 22.17
N LEU A 84 -10.65 13.42 22.08
CA LEU A 84 -11.90 13.60 22.81
C LEU A 84 -11.95 12.62 23.99
N PRO A 85 -12.22 13.08 25.22
CA PRO A 85 -12.35 12.19 26.36
C PRO A 85 -13.55 11.26 26.20
N ALA A 86 -13.52 10.14 26.92
CA ALA A 86 -14.68 9.27 27.01
C ALA A 86 -15.88 10.02 27.62
N VAL A 87 -17.02 10.00 26.94
CA VAL A 87 -18.25 10.69 27.39
C VAL A 87 -18.90 9.96 28.56
N THR A 88 -18.65 8.65 28.68
CA THR A 88 -19.18 7.78 29.72
C THR A 88 -18.08 6.87 30.27
N ALA A 89 -18.24 6.38 31.50
CA ALA A 89 -17.30 5.43 32.11
C ALA A 89 -17.10 4.13 31.31
N THR A 90 -18.00 3.82 30.36
CA THR A 90 -17.99 2.62 29.52
C THR A 90 -17.52 2.86 28.08
N SER A 91 -17.35 4.11 27.66
CA SER A 91 -16.92 4.47 26.31
C SER A 91 -15.41 4.66 26.24
N LYS A 92 -14.85 4.44 25.04
CA LYS A 92 -13.43 4.70 24.78
C LYS A 92 -13.25 6.16 24.37
N PRO A 93 -12.08 6.76 24.61
CA PRO A 93 -11.76 8.08 24.09
C PRO A 93 -11.80 8.06 22.54
N SER A 94 -12.28 9.15 21.97
CA SER A 94 -12.38 9.36 20.54
C SER A 94 -11.39 10.45 20.11
N PHE A 95 -11.51 10.95 18.89
CA PHE A 95 -10.75 12.08 18.40
C PHE A 95 -11.59 12.89 17.42
N SER A 96 -11.18 14.12 17.15
CA SER A 96 -11.74 14.94 16.07
C SER A 96 -10.62 15.47 15.18
N ILE A 97 -10.95 15.77 13.92
CA ILE A 97 -10.05 16.49 13.02
C ILE A 97 -10.40 17.97 13.14
N THR A 98 -9.41 18.83 13.31
CA THR A 98 -9.64 20.27 13.39
C THR A 98 -9.90 20.85 12.00
N GLU A 99 -10.42 22.07 11.89
CA GLU A 99 -10.57 22.76 10.60
C GLU A 99 -9.23 22.84 9.86
N LYS A 100 -8.16 23.22 10.58
CA LYS A 100 -6.78 23.19 10.09
C LYS A 100 -6.36 21.79 9.59
N GLY A 101 -6.77 20.74 10.30
CA GLY A 101 -6.53 19.35 9.90
C GLY A 101 -7.21 18.96 8.60
N ILE A 102 -8.46 19.38 8.41
CA ILE A 102 -9.21 19.16 7.17
C ILE A 102 -8.55 19.89 5.99
N ASP A 103 -8.22 21.17 6.17
CA ASP A 103 -7.55 21.96 5.13
C ASP A 103 -6.20 21.34 4.73
N GLN A 104 -5.41 20.92 5.72
CA GLN A 104 -4.12 20.28 5.47
C GLN A 104 -4.28 18.91 4.79
N ALA A 105 -5.30 18.15 5.17
CA ALA A 105 -5.60 16.85 4.56
C ALA A 105 -5.96 17.00 3.09
N GLU A 106 -6.78 17.99 2.72
CA GLU A 106 -7.14 18.28 1.32
C GLU A 106 -5.94 18.76 0.51
N GLN A 107 -5.10 19.64 1.08
CA GLN A 107 -3.85 20.08 0.43
C GLN A 107 -2.93 18.90 0.12
N TRP A 108 -2.70 18.01 1.09
CA TRP A 108 -1.87 16.83 0.88
C TRP A 108 -2.52 15.82 -0.07
N LYS A 109 -3.82 15.61 0.02
CA LYS A 109 -4.58 14.74 -0.86
C LYS A 109 -4.43 15.17 -2.33
N ALA A 110 -4.49 16.48 -2.60
CA ALA A 110 -4.22 17.04 -3.92
C ALA A 110 -2.73 16.91 -4.31
N ALA A 111 -1.81 17.29 -3.43
CA ALA A 111 -0.37 17.25 -3.68
C ALA A 111 0.14 15.85 -4.03
N PHE A 112 -0.37 14.82 -3.37
CA PHE A 112 -0.02 13.42 -3.59
C PHE A 112 -0.98 12.67 -4.51
N GLN A 113 -2.01 13.35 -5.05
CA GLN A 113 -3.03 12.77 -5.93
C GLN A 113 -3.71 11.52 -5.34
N LEU A 114 -3.99 11.50 -4.02
CA LEU A 114 -4.44 10.29 -3.34
C LEU A 114 -5.74 9.71 -3.94
N GLU A 115 -6.66 10.55 -4.42
CA GLU A 115 -7.89 10.07 -5.08
C GLU A 115 -7.59 9.21 -6.30
N ARG A 116 -6.64 9.63 -7.14
CA ARG A 116 -6.25 8.89 -8.33
C ARG A 116 -5.67 7.51 -7.99
N TRP A 117 -4.89 7.44 -6.91
CA TRP A 117 -4.30 6.18 -6.46
C TRP A 117 -5.31 5.28 -5.76
N ASN A 118 -6.30 5.86 -5.09
CA ASN A 118 -7.29 5.15 -4.29
C ASN A 118 -8.54 4.72 -5.08
N GLU A 119 -8.85 5.37 -6.21
CA GLU A 119 -10.01 5.09 -7.06
C GLU A 119 -10.20 3.59 -7.39
N PRO A 120 -9.15 2.80 -7.72
CA PRO A 120 -9.35 1.40 -8.07
C PRO A 120 -9.74 0.49 -6.88
N PHE A 121 -9.67 0.99 -5.64
CA PHE A 121 -9.74 0.19 -4.43
C PHE A 121 -11.06 0.38 -3.66
N THR A 122 -12.19 0.23 -4.35
CA THR A 122 -13.53 0.47 -3.77
C THR A 122 -14.18 -0.75 -3.12
N GLU A 123 -13.62 -1.94 -3.30
CA GLU A 123 -14.27 -3.21 -2.93
C GLU A 123 -13.49 -4.06 -1.92
N SER A 124 -14.23 -4.92 -1.22
CA SER A 124 -13.67 -5.93 -0.33
C SER A 124 -12.79 -6.95 -1.08
N GLY A 125 -11.77 -7.46 -0.40
CA GLY A 125 -10.86 -8.46 -0.95
C GLY A 125 -9.83 -7.92 -1.95
N MET A 126 -9.83 -6.62 -2.25
CA MET A 126 -8.88 -6.03 -3.20
C MET A 126 -7.44 -6.11 -2.70
N ALA A 127 -7.19 -5.90 -1.40
CA ALA A 127 -5.87 -6.07 -0.81
C ALA A 127 -5.27 -7.48 -1.02
N GLU A 128 -6.09 -8.54 -0.93
CA GLU A 128 -5.64 -9.91 -1.16
C GLU A 128 -5.37 -10.19 -2.64
N LYS A 129 -6.22 -9.66 -3.52
CA LYS A 129 -6.01 -9.71 -4.98
C LYS A 129 -4.71 -9.00 -5.40
N ILE A 130 -4.41 -7.83 -4.81
CA ILE A 130 -3.17 -7.06 -5.05
C ILE A 130 -1.94 -7.85 -4.58
N GLU A 131 -1.97 -8.39 -3.37
CA GLU A 131 -0.86 -9.19 -2.82
C GLU A 131 -0.56 -10.40 -3.73
N LEU A 132 -1.61 -11.13 -4.13
CA LEU A 132 -1.47 -12.27 -5.04
C LEU A 132 -0.93 -11.84 -6.40
N PHE A 133 -1.42 -10.72 -6.94
CA PHE A 133 -0.93 -10.15 -8.20
C PHE A 133 0.57 -9.85 -8.12
N TRP A 134 1.01 -9.13 -7.08
CA TRP A 134 2.43 -8.79 -6.91
C TRP A 134 3.30 -10.04 -6.79
N GLN A 135 2.92 -11.00 -5.94
CA GLN A 135 3.69 -12.23 -5.80
C GLN A 135 3.83 -12.98 -7.14
N ARG A 136 2.76 -13.02 -7.95
CA ARG A 136 2.81 -13.60 -9.29
C ARG A 136 3.70 -12.80 -10.23
N LEU A 137 3.61 -11.47 -10.22
CA LEU A 137 4.41 -10.58 -11.06
C LEU A 137 5.91 -10.69 -10.73
N HIS A 138 6.28 -10.60 -9.46
CA HIS A 138 7.69 -10.72 -9.03
C HIS A 138 8.29 -12.05 -9.47
N LEU A 139 7.58 -13.16 -9.22
CA LEU A 139 8.08 -14.47 -9.60
C LEU A 139 8.12 -14.65 -11.13
N LEU A 140 7.15 -14.10 -11.85
CA LEU A 140 7.12 -14.14 -13.32
C LEU A 140 8.29 -13.35 -13.92
N VAL A 141 8.55 -12.13 -13.46
CA VAL A 141 9.68 -11.30 -13.89
C VAL A 141 11.00 -12.03 -13.62
N GLN A 142 11.19 -12.57 -12.41
CA GLN A 142 12.39 -13.33 -12.07
C GLN A 142 12.56 -14.52 -13.01
N THR A 143 11.50 -15.30 -13.24
CA THR A 143 11.54 -16.49 -14.08
C THR A 143 11.85 -16.15 -15.54
N VAL A 144 11.27 -15.09 -16.08
CA VAL A 144 11.52 -14.65 -17.47
C VAL A 144 12.94 -14.11 -17.63
N SER A 145 13.43 -13.33 -16.66
CA SER A 145 14.81 -12.84 -16.66
C SER A 145 15.82 -13.98 -16.61
N GLN A 146 15.56 -15.01 -15.79
CA GLN A 146 16.39 -16.20 -15.68
C GLN A 146 16.33 -17.08 -16.94
N LEU A 147 15.15 -17.21 -17.57
CA LEU A 147 15.00 -17.84 -18.89
C LEU A 147 15.86 -17.15 -19.95
N LEU A 148 15.88 -15.81 -19.98
CA LEU A 148 16.71 -15.04 -20.92
C LEU A 148 18.20 -15.21 -20.65
N ALA A 149 18.60 -15.41 -19.40
CA ALA A 149 19.98 -15.67 -19.00
C ALA A 149 20.42 -17.13 -19.22
N GLY A 150 19.48 -18.04 -19.49
CA GLY A 150 19.75 -19.47 -19.69
C GLY A 150 19.99 -20.25 -18.39
N ASP A 151 19.68 -19.68 -17.22
CA ASP A 151 19.83 -20.34 -15.91
C ASP A 151 18.48 -20.60 -15.26
N LEU A 152 18.07 -21.87 -15.18
CA LEU A 152 16.82 -22.27 -14.52
C LEU A 152 17.02 -22.80 -13.10
N GLY A 153 18.25 -22.82 -12.60
CA GLY A 153 18.65 -23.29 -11.27
C GLY A 153 18.53 -22.24 -10.18
N PHE A 154 17.56 -21.33 -10.25
CA PHE A 154 17.45 -20.18 -9.35
C PHE A 154 16.56 -20.44 -8.13
N PHE A 155 16.79 -19.68 -7.06
CA PHE A 155 15.91 -19.66 -5.89
C PHE A 155 14.72 -18.69 -6.12
N PRO A 156 13.47 -19.18 -6.07
CA PRO A 156 12.31 -18.34 -6.36
C PRO A 156 12.08 -17.31 -5.25
N VAL A 157 11.82 -16.05 -5.63
CA VAL A 157 11.52 -14.94 -4.71
C VAL A 157 10.21 -15.15 -3.94
N VAL A 158 9.33 -16.04 -4.43
CA VAL A 158 8.09 -16.46 -3.76
C VAL A 158 8.16 -17.95 -3.42
N SER A 159 8.01 -18.29 -2.14
CA SER A 159 8.06 -19.67 -1.64
C SER A 159 6.77 -20.46 -1.83
N ASP A 160 5.62 -19.77 -2.00
CA ASP A 160 4.31 -20.40 -2.17
C ASP A 160 4.25 -21.30 -3.42
N LYS A 161 3.94 -22.58 -3.21
CA LYS A 161 3.92 -23.59 -4.27
C LYS A 161 2.78 -23.41 -5.28
N LYS A 162 1.63 -22.87 -4.87
CA LYS A 162 0.51 -22.60 -5.79
C LYS A 162 0.87 -21.46 -6.74
N ILE A 163 1.56 -20.43 -6.23
CA ILE A 163 2.05 -19.32 -7.05
C ILE A 163 3.15 -19.78 -8.00
N GLN A 164 4.10 -20.61 -7.52
CA GLN A 164 5.11 -21.23 -8.39
C GLN A 164 4.48 -22.05 -9.51
N GLN A 165 3.48 -22.88 -9.19
CA GLN A 165 2.79 -23.67 -10.21
C GLN A 165 2.03 -22.78 -11.20
N TRP A 166 1.40 -21.71 -10.73
CA TRP A 166 0.72 -20.76 -11.60
C TRP A 166 1.67 -20.11 -12.61
N VAL A 167 2.85 -19.64 -12.17
CA VAL A 167 3.87 -19.04 -13.05
C VAL A 167 4.40 -20.07 -14.05
N LYS A 168 4.69 -21.30 -13.61
CA LYS A 168 5.10 -22.39 -14.51
C LYS A 168 4.04 -22.67 -15.59
N ASN A 169 2.76 -22.64 -15.22
CA ASN A 169 1.67 -22.82 -16.18
C ASN A 169 1.60 -21.68 -17.21
N GLN A 170 1.96 -20.44 -16.85
CA GLN A 170 2.06 -19.33 -17.81
C GLN A 170 3.18 -19.53 -18.85
N LEU A 171 4.17 -20.36 -18.54
CA LEU A 171 5.38 -20.62 -19.35
C LEU A 171 5.42 -22.07 -19.88
N ALA A 172 4.26 -22.74 -19.94
CA ALA A 172 4.19 -24.17 -20.23
C ALA A 172 4.61 -24.53 -21.66
N SER A 173 4.26 -23.69 -22.65
CA SER A 173 4.59 -23.91 -24.05
C SER A 173 5.75 -23.02 -24.53
N GLN A 174 6.44 -23.46 -25.58
CA GLN A 174 7.52 -22.69 -26.20
C GLN A 174 7.03 -21.30 -26.67
N THR A 175 5.87 -21.26 -27.34
CA THR A 175 5.25 -20.00 -27.80
C THR A 175 4.95 -19.06 -26.63
N ALA A 176 4.46 -19.58 -25.50
CA ALA A 176 4.20 -18.74 -24.32
C ALA A 176 5.49 -18.16 -23.74
N ARG A 177 6.57 -18.95 -23.68
CA ARG A 177 7.89 -18.47 -23.23
C ARG A 177 8.41 -17.34 -24.12
N GLU A 178 8.33 -17.51 -25.44
CA GLU A 178 8.75 -16.49 -26.41
C GLU A 178 7.94 -15.20 -26.26
N GLN A 179 6.62 -15.30 -26.05
CA GLN A 179 5.77 -14.14 -25.81
C GLN A 179 6.16 -13.40 -24.53
N TRP A 180 6.34 -14.11 -23.41
CA TRP A 180 6.73 -13.48 -22.15
C TRP A 180 8.12 -12.83 -22.23
N GLN A 181 9.09 -13.51 -22.83
CA GLN A 181 10.44 -12.98 -23.02
C GLN A 181 10.46 -11.70 -23.85
N LYS A 182 9.63 -11.63 -24.90
CA LYS A 182 9.54 -10.47 -25.78
C LYS A 182 8.76 -9.31 -25.15
N ARG A 183 7.60 -9.58 -24.55
CA ARG A 183 6.61 -8.55 -24.21
C ARG A 183 6.65 -8.05 -22.79
N LEU A 184 7.08 -8.88 -21.82
CA LEU A 184 6.97 -8.51 -20.40
C LEU A 184 7.70 -7.21 -20.08
N GLY A 185 8.93 -7.07 -20.58
CA GLY A 185 9.72 -5.86 -20.39
C GLY A 185 9.08 -4.63 -21.04
N GLU A 186 8.56 -4.77 -22.26
CA GLU A 186 7.89 -3.70 -23.01
C GLU A 186 6.61 -3.24 -22.31
N GLU A 187 5.80 -4.18 -21.81
CA GLU A 187 4.56 -3.88 -21.09
C GLU A 187 4.84 -3.14 -19.78
N LEU A 188 5.81 -3.62 -18.98
CA LEU A 188 6.21 -2.96 -17.74
C LEU A 188 6.79 -1.57 -18.00
N TYR A 189 7.63 -1.43 -19.01
CA TYR A 189 8.18 -0.13 -19.40
C TYR A 189 7.07 0.85 -19.82
N THR A 190 6.13 0.41 -20.65
CA THR A 190 5.00 1.25 -21.11
C THR A 190 4.11 1.68 -19.96
N LEU A 191 3.87 0.79 -18.99
CA LEU A 191 3.08 1.10 -17.80
C LEU A 191 3.77 2.13 -16.89
N TRP A 192 5.09 2.09 -16.78
CA TRP A 192 5.85 2.94 -15.85
C TRP A 192 6.45 4.18 -16.48
N SER A 193 6.59 4.25 -17.81
CA SER A 193 7.16 5.41 -18.51
C SER A 193 6.46 6.75 -18.24
N PRO A 194 5.14 6.82 -17.93
CA PRO A 194 4.50 8.09 -17.55
C PRO A 194 4.87 8.59 -16.15
N LEU A 195 5.52 7.76 -15.32
CA LEU A 195 5.86 8.10 -13.93
C LEU A 195 7.19 8.89 -13.85
N PRO A 196 7.43 9.66 -12.79
CA PRO A 196 8.73 10.30 -12.56
C PRO A 196 9.88 9.29 -12.51
N GLU A 197 11.06 9.64 -13.02
CA GLU A 197 12.22 8.73 -13.14
C GLU A 197 12.62 8.07 -11.80
N ASP A 198 12.60 8.83 -10.71
CA ASP A 198 12.89 8.31 -9.36
C ASP A 198 11.89 7.22 -8.94
N VAL A 199 10.61 7.35 -9.34
CA VAL A 199 9.56 6.36 -9.07
C VAL A 199 9.75 5.13 -9.95
N GLN A 200 10.10 5.31 -11.23
CA GLN A 200 10.40 4.19 -12.12
C GLN A 200 11.54 3.33 -11.58
N LYS A 201 12.64 3.96 -11.14
CA LYS A 201 13.79 3.28 -10.52
C LYS A 201 13.39 2.50 -9.27
N LEU A 202 12.51 3.08 -8.44
CA LEU A 202 12.00 2.41 -7.25
C LEU A 202 11.18 1.17 -7.61
N LEU A 203 10.27 1.26 -8.59
CA LEU A 203 9.43 0.14 -9.02
C LEU A 203 10.26 -0.98 -9.64
N ILE A 204 11.20 -0.65 -10.53
CA ILE A 204 12.13 -1.61 -11.13
C ILE A 204 12.99 -2.27 -10.04
N GLY A 205 13.49 -1.49 -9.08
CA GLY A 205 14.31 -1.99 -7.97
C GLY A 205 13.59 -2.95 -7.03
N GLN A 206 12.25 -3.02 -7.06
CA GLN A 206 11.51 -4.05 -6.33
C GLN A 206 11.50 -5.40 -7.06
N LEU A 207 11.67 -5.42 -8.38
CA LEU A 207 11.70 -6.64 -9.18
C LEU A 207 13.08 -7.30 -9.11
N SER A 208 13.10 -8.63 -8.98
CA SER A 208 14.33 -9.44 -8.99
C SER A 208 14.53 -10.08 -10.36
N GLY A 209 15.76 -10.04 -10.87
CA GLY A 209 16.15 -10.64 -12.15
C GLY A 209 17.40 -11.52 -12.02
N ALA A 210 17.95 -11.97 -13.15
CA ALA A 210 19.13 -12.85 -13.19
C ALA A 210 20.43 -12.17 -12.67
N THR A 211 20.49 -10.84 -12.71
CA THR A 211 21.66 -10.05 -12.30
C THR A 211 21.52 -9.40 -10.92
N GLN A 212 20.60 -9.90 -10.08
CA GLN A 212 20.37 -9.40 -8.72
C GLN A 212 20.49 -10.50 -7.67
#